data_AF-A0A7L3W5X2-F1
#
_entry.id   AF-A0A7L3W5X2-F1
#
_cell.length_a   1.000
_cell.length_b   1.000
_cell.length_c   1.000
_cell.angle_alpha   90.00
_cell.angle_beta   90.00
_cell.angle_gamma   90.00
#
_symmetry.space_group_name_H-M   'P 1'
#
loop_
_entity.id
_entity.type
_entity.pdbx_description
1 polymer ?
#
loop_
_entity_poly.entity_id
_entity_poly.type
_entity_poly.pdbx_seq_one_letter_code
_entity_poly.pdbx_strand_id
1 'polypeptide(L)'
;MIAVSIPAAEPEAAARSPDKAHTVFRVEVVCNGRRHTVAKRYSEFQALHKRIKKTCKVPEFPPRRVPNWMPKVLEQRRQGLELYIQRVLCDNREPPQDVLDFLKVRRCQQDPRPSSP
;
A
#
# COMPACT_ATOMS: atom_id res chain seq x y z
N MET A 1 -15.72 -1.42 -3.88
CA MET A 1 -14.97 -0.41 -3.10
C MET A 1 -13.72 -1.07 -2.56
N ILE A 2 -12.56 -0.41 -2.65
CA ILE A 2 -11.27 -0.94 -2.16
C ILE A 2 -10.99 -0.27 -0.81
N ALA A 3 -10.83 -1.05 0.25
CA ALA A 3 -10.38 -0.60 1.55
C ALA A 3 -8.98 -1.13 1.83
N VAL A 4 -8.17 -0.36 2.54
CA VAL A 4 -6.79 -0.72 2.89
C VAL A 4 -6.49 -0.31 4.32
N SER A 5 -5.75 -1.16 5.03
CA SER A 5 -5.30 -0.95 6.41
C SER A 5 -3.89 -1.51 6.56
N ILE A 6 -3.07 -0.95 7.43
CA ILE A 6 -1.71 -1.42 7.72
C ILE A 6 -1.64 -1.81 9.20
N PRO A 7 -2.14 -3.00 9.61
CA PRO A 7 -2.24 -3.34 11.03
C PRO A 7 -0.88 -3.47 11.73
N ALA A 8 0.19 -3.80 11.00
CA ALA A 8 1.51 -4.02 11.58
C ALA A 8 2.64 -3.46 10.71
N ALA A 9 3.61 -2.82 11.36
CA ALA A 9 4.91 -2.48 10.80
C ALA A 9 5.94 -3.33 11.53
N GLU A 10 6.33 -4.44 10.92
CA GLU A 10 7.25 -5.38 11.55
C GLU A 10 8.64 -5.14 10.96
N PRO A 11 9.70 -5.02 11.77
CA PRO A 11 11.04 -5.30 11.26
C PRO A 11 11.03 -6.74 10.75
N GLU A 12 11.46 -6.98 9.50
CA GLU A 12 11.55 -8.34 8.99
C GLU A 12 12.52 -9.10 9.89
N ALA A 13 11.98 -9.89 10.83
CA ALA A 13 12.75 -10.72 11.72
C ALA A 13 13.67 -11.56 10.83
N ALA A 14 14.96 -11.54 11.13
CA ALA A 14 16.06 -12.02 10.32
C ALA A 14 16.08 -13.56 10.13
N ALA A 15 14.92 -14.18 9.89
CA ALA A 15 14.72 -15.62 9.77
C ALA A 15 15.50 -16.24 8.60
N ARG A 16 16.10 -15.44 7.71
CA ARG A 16 16.93 -15.98 6.61
C ARG A 16 18.28 -15.30 6.38
N SER A 17 18.54 -14.10 6.91
CA SER A 17 19.85 -13.44 6.79
C SER A 17 19.94 -12.20 7.71
N PRO A 18 20.90 -12.13 8.66
CA PRO A 18 21.07 -10.98 9.57
C PRO A 18 21.60 -9.70 8.89
N ASP A 19 22.12 -9.79 7.66
CA ASP A 19 22.76 -8.66 6.96
C ASP A 19 21.77 -7.68 6.29
N LYS A 20 20.47 -8.02 6.21
CA LYS A 20 19.46 -7.23 5.45
C LYS A 20 18.11 -7.11 6.17
N ALA A 21 18.13 -6.87 7.47
CA ALA A 21 16.90 -6.56 8.21
C ALA A 21 16.29 -5.23 7.69
N HIS A 22 15.23 -5.33 6.89
CA HIS A 22 14.47 -4.17 6.39
C HIS A 22 13.12 -4.08 7.11
N THR A 23 12.65 -2.86 7.38
CA THR A 23 11.29 -2.64 7.86
C THR A 23 10.28 -2.93 6.75
N VAL A 24 9.30 -3.79 7.05
CA VAL A 24 8.23 -4.16 6.13
C VAL A 24 6.88 -3.79 6.74
N PHE A 25 6.05 -3.13 5.93
CA PHE A 25 4.69 -2.75 6.31
C PHE A 25 3.73 -3.78 5.72
N ARG A 26 2.92 -4.42 6.58
CA ARG A 26 1.87 -5.35 6.14
C ARG A 26 0.62 -4.55 5.82
N VAL A 27 0.30 -4.44 4.54
CA VAL A 27 -0.91 -3.76 4.05
C VAL A 27 -1.99 -4.81 3.83
N GLU A 28 -3.02 -4.80 4.63
CA GLU A 28 -4.27 -5.52 4.41
C GLU A 28 -5.13 -4.76 3.40
N VAL A 29 -5.59 -5.46 2.37
CA VAL A 29 -6.38 -4.91 1.27
C VAL A 29 -7.67 -5.71 1.19
N VAL A 30 -8.80 -5.01 1.20
CA VAL A 30 -10.14 -5.58 1.05
C VAL A 30 -10.76 -4.99 -0.20
N CYS A 31 -11.02 -5.83 -1.20
CA CYS A 31 -11.64 -5.42 -2.46
C CYS A 31 -12.80 -6.35 -2.77
N ASN A 32 -14.03 -5.80 -2.87
CA ASN A 32 -15.25 -6.54 -3.22
C ASN A 32 -15.45 -7.82 -2.38
N GLY A 33 -15.25 -7.73 -1.06
CA GLY A 33 -15.39 -8.85 -0.13
C GLY A 33 -14.18 -9.80 -0.08
N ARG A 34 -13.22 -9.68 -1.00
CA ARG A 34 -11.96 -10.44 -0.95
C ARG A 34 -10.92 -9.67 -0.15
N ARG A 35 -10.35 -10.33 0.86
CA ARG A 35 -9.28 -9.77 1.70
C ARG A 35 -7.97 -10.49 1.45
N HIS A 36 -6.88 -9.74 1.31
CA HIS A 36 -5.52 -10.26 1.23
C HIS A 36 -4.53 -9.30 1.85
N THR A 37 -3.35 -9.79 2.19
CA THR A 37 -2.28 -8.99 2.81
C THR A 37 -1.09 -8.92 1.87
N VAL A 38 -0.53 -7.72 1.68
CA VAL A 38 0.71 -7.50 0.93
C VAL A 38 1.78 -6.92 1.84
N ALA A 39 2.98 -7.49 1.78
CA ALA A 39 4.16 -6.97 2.46
C ALA A 39 4.86 -5.96 1.54
N LYS A 40 5.05 -4.73 2.00
CA LYS A 40 5.67 -3.65 1.22
C LYS A 40 6.71 -2.88 2.02
N ARG A 41 7.84 -2.57 1.38
CA ARG A 41 8.90 -1.73 1.97
C ARG A 41 8.60 -0.24 1.73
N TYR A 42 9.08 0.63 2.62
CA TYR A 42 8.92 2.10 2.48
C TYR A 42 9.38 2.62 1.10
N SER A 43 10.49 2.11 0.59
CA SER A 43 11.01 2.48 -0.73
C SER A 43 10.05 2.14 -1.86
N GLU A 44 9.26 1.07 -1.73
CA GLU A 44 8.24 0.73 -2.72
C GLU A 44 7.05 1.70 -2.69
N PHE A 45 6.62 2.15 -1.50
CA PHE A 45 5.61 3.22 -1.40
C PHE A 45 6.10 4.51 -2.04
N GLN A 46 7.36 4.87 -1.81
CA GLN A 46 7.97 6.05 -2.41
C GLN A 46 8.05 5.92 -3.95
N ALA A 47 8.39 4.72 -4.46
CA ALA A 47 8.42 4.45 -5.89
C ALA A 47 7.02 4.55 -6.50
N LEU A 48 6.00 3.95 -5.85
CA LEU A 48 4.61 4.09 -6.26
C LEU A 48 4.21 5.57 -6.33
N HIS A 49 4.41 6.34 -5.25
CA HIS A 49 4.10 7.76 -5.20
C HIS A 49 4.71 8.52 -6.37
N LYS A 50 5.99 8.29 -6.69
CA LYS A 50 6.66 8.92 -7.83
C LYS A 50 6.02 8.59 -9.18
N ARG A 51 5.47 7.39 -9.35
CA ARG A 51 4.76 6.98 -10.58
C ARG A 51 3.38 7.63 -10.66
N ILE A 52 2.58 7.51 -9.59
CA ILE A 52 1.18 7.91 -9.62
C ILE A 52 0.97 9.43 -9.46
N LYS A 53 1.93 10.16 -8.88
CA LYS A 53 1.87 11.63 -8.76
C LYS A 53 1.80 12.36 -10.10
N LYS A 54 2.24 11.70 -11.18
CA LYS A 54 2.20 12.25 -12.54
C LYS A 54 0.88 11.96 -13.24
N THR A 55 0.18 10.91 -12.81
CA THR A 55 -0.98 10.35 -13.50
C THR A 55 -2.29 10.74 -12.83
N CYS A 56 -2.26 10.96 -11.52
CA CYS A 56 -3.46 11.11 -10.69
C CYS A 56 -3.24 12.13 -9.57
N LYS A 57 -4.34 12.58 -8.96
CA LYS A 57 -4.28 13.43 -7.77
C LYS A 57 -3.80 12.58 -6.60
N VAL A 58 -2.61 12.90 -6.10
CA VAL A 58 -2.04 12.22 -4.93
C VAL A 58 -1.97 13.19 -3.76
N PRO A 59 -2.30 12.73 -2.54
CA PRO A 59 -2.08 13.50 -1.33
C PRO A 59 -0.58 13.65 -1.05
N GLU A 60 -0.25 14.52 -0.09
CA GLU A 60 1.13 14.68 0.37
C GLU A 60 1.68 13.35 0.92
N PHE A 61 2.87 12.97 0.48
CA PHE A 61 3.51 11.73 0.94
C PHE A 61 4.14 11.96 2.31
N PRO A 62 3.94 11.05 3.30
CA PRO A 62 4.45 11.24 4.64
C PRO A 62 5.97 11.45 4.64
N PRO A 63 6.47 12.58 5.18
CA PRO A 63 7.88 12.93 5.12
C PRO A 63 8.75 11.94 5.90
N ARG A 64 9.97 11.74 5.40
CA ARG A 64 10.95 10.77 5.94
C ARG A 64 11.49 11.18 7.32
N ARG A 65 11.47 12.48 7.65
CA ARG A 65 12.05 13.08 8.86
C ARG A 65 11.00 13.23 9.96
N VAL A 66 10.94 12.24 10.83
CA VAL A 66 10.47 12.36 12.22
C VAL A 66 11.56 11.70 13.06
N PRO A 67 11.98 12.24 14.21
CA PRO A 67 13.23 11.86 14.88
C PRO A 67 13.37 10.35 15.07
N ASN A 68 14.43 9.77 14.51
CA ASN A 68 14.58 8.35 14.17
C ASN A 68 14.74 7.39 15.37
N TRP A 69 14.58 7.85 16.62
CA TRP A 69 14.94 7.13 17.84
C TRP A 69 13.75 6.61 18.66
N MET A 70 12.51 6.86 18.24
CA MET A 70 11.32 6.49 19.01
C MET A 70 10.54 5.36 18.30
N PRO A 71 10.13 4.26 18.98
CA PRO A 71 9.20 3.27 18.40
C PRO A 71 7.90 3.89 17.88
N LYS A 72 7.47 5.02 18.46
CA LYS A 72 6.37 5.86 17.95
C LYS A 72 6.55 6.30 16.48
N VAL A 73 7.78 6.43 15.98
CA VAL A 73 8.06 6.88 14.61
C VAL A 73 7.72 5.81 13.59
N LEU A 74 7.92 4.53 13.94
CA LEU A 74 7.55 3.40 13.08
C LEU A 74 6.03 3.34 12.93
N GLU A 75 5.30 3.46 14.03
CA GLU A 75 3.84 3.50 14.05
C GLU A 75 3.28 4.76 13.37
N GLN A 76 3.88 5.92 13.59
CA GLN A 76 3.49 7.14 12.90
C GLN A 76 3.71 7.02 11.39
N ARG A 77 4.83 6.40 10.97
CA ARG A 77 5.08 6.10 9.56
C ARG A 77 4.08 5.07 9.02
N ARG A 78 3.74 4.03 9.78
CA ARG A 78 2.71 3.05 9.45
C ARG A 78 1.37 3.75 9.18
N GLN A 79 0.93 4.58 10.11
CA GLN A 79 -0.33 5.32 10.01
C GLN A 79 -0.31 6.35 8.87
N GLY A 80 0.81 7.04 8.66
CA GLY A 80 0.97 7.96 7.54
C GLY A 80 0.91 7.27 6.18
N LEU A 81 1.53 6.09 6.04
CA LEU A 81 1.44 5.28 4.82
C LEU A 81 0.03 4.74 4.58
N GLU A 82 -0.65 4.29 5.65
CA GLU A 82 -2.04 3.83 5.63
C GLU A 82 -2.97 4.94 5.13
N LEU A 83 -2.92 6.11 5.77
CA LEU A 83 -3.69 7.28 5.37
C LEU A 83 -3.38 7.71 3.95
N TYR A 84 -2.10 7.70 3.55
CA TYR A 84 -1.68 8.04 2.20
C TYR A 84 -2.39 7.17 1.15
N ILE A 85 -2.34 5.83 1.32
CA ILE A 85 -2.94 4.93 0.34
C ILE A 85 -4.47 4.96 0.38
N GLN A 86 -5.08 5.13 1.57
CA GLN A 86 -6.52 5.31 1.71
C GLN A 86 -7.00 6.57 1.00
N ARG A 87 -6.27 7.68 1.17
CA ARG A 87 -6.54 8.95 0.48
C ARG A 87 -6.39 8.82 -1.02
N VAL A 88 -5.32 8.18 -1.51
CA VAL A 88 -5.17 7.89 -2.96
C VAL A 88 -6.40 7.13 -3.48
N LEU A 89 -6.88 6.10 -2.78
CA LEU A 89 -8.06 5.33 -3.20
C LEU A 89 -9.38 6.09 -3.07
N CYS A 90 -9.47 7.05 -2.14
CA CYS A 90 -10.68 7.85 -1.90
C CYS A 90 -10.79 9.04 -2.87
N ASP A 91 -9.69 9.78 -3.08
CA ASP A 91 -9.62 10.91 -4.02
C ASP A 91 -9.72 10.45 -5.48
N ASN A 92 -9.28 9.23 -5.79
CA ASN A 92 -9.32 8.68 -7.15
C ASN A 92 -10.44 7.64 -7.26
N ARG A 93 -11.57 8.06 -7.85
CA ARG A 93 -12.70 7.17 -8.17
C ARG A 93 -12.27 5.92 -8.95
N GLU A 94 -11.28 6.09 -9.82
CA GLU A 94 -10.62 5.01 -10.55
C GLU A 94 -9.11 5.04 -10.28
N PRO A 95 -8.60 4.20 -9.35
CA PRO A 95 -7.18 4.18 -9.05
C PRO A 95 -6.36 3.68 -10.26
N PRO A 96 -5.19 4.28 -10.51
CA PRO A 96 -4.32 3.89 -11.62
C PRO A 96 -3.82 2.46 -11.44
N GLN A 97 -3.49 1.80 -12.55
CA GLN A 97 -3.08 0.40 -12.55
C GLN A 97 -1.85 0.12 -11.68
N ASP A 98 -0.95 1.10 -11.56
CA ASP A 98 0.18 1.08 -10.62
C ASP A 98 -0.24 0.87 -9.16
N VAL A 99 -1.32 1.51 -8.70
CA VAL A 99 -1.85 1.34 -7.33
C VAL A 99 -2.42 -0.06 -7.17
N LEU A 100 -3.15 -0.53 -8.18
CA LEU A 100 -3.78 -1.85 -8.16
C LEU A 100 -2.74 -2.97 -8.17
N ASP A 101 -1.69 -2.88 -9.00
CA ASP A 101 -0.59 -3.84 -8.97
C ASP A 101 0.18 -3.77 -7.64
N PHE A 102 0.43 -2.57 -7.13
CA PHE A 102 1.09 -2.40 -5.84
C PHE A 102 0.30 -3.08 -4.70
N LEU A 103 -1.02 -2.94 -4.71
CA LEU A 103 -1.94 -3.58 -3.76
C LEU A 103 -2.26 -5.03 -4.13
N LYS A 104 -1.72 -5.57 -5.23
CA LYS A 104 -2.07 -6.88 -5.79
C LYS A 104 -3.58 -7.10 -5.96
N VAL A 105 -4.31 -6.01 -6.20
CA VAL A 105 -5.72 -6.05 -6.57
C VAL A 105 -5.77 -6.33 -8.06
N ARG A 106 -6.22 -7.54 -8.42
CA ARG A 106 -6.67 -7.75 -9.79
C ARG A 106 -7.88 -6.85 -9.98
N ARG A 107 -7.87 -6.01 -11.02
CA ARG A 107 -9.14 -5.53 -11.58
C ARG A 107 -9.89 -6.83 -11.89
N CYS A 108 -10.92 -7.15 -11.10
CA CYS A 108 -11.91 -8.08 -11.60
C CYS A 108 -12.39 -7.39 -12.86
N GLN A 109 -11.87 -7.83 -14.00
CA GLN A 109 -12.65 -7.76 -15.21
C GLN A 109 -13.97 -8.40 -14.76
N GLN A 110 -15.03 -7.60 -14.76
CA GLN A 110 -16.34 -8.18 -14.90
C GLN A 110 -16.18 -9.02 -16.16
N ASP A 111 -16.00 -10.32 -15.99
CA ASP A 111 -16.09 -11.26 -17.08
C ASP A 111 -17.47 -10.95 -17.66
N PRO A 112 -17.57 -10.38 -18.88
CA PRO A 112 -18.83 -10.45 -19.56
C PRO A 112 -18.94 -11.93 -19.87
N ARG A 113 -19.54 -12.71 -18.96
CA ARG A 113 -19.95 -14.09 -19.25
C ARG A 113 -20.62 -14.00 -20.62
N PRO A 114 -20.01 -14.52 -21.70
CA PRO A 114 -20.66 -14.47 -22.99
C PRO A 114 -21.79 -15.48 -22.87
N SER A 115 -22.98 -14.98 -22.55
CA SER A 115 -24.22 -15.70 -22.77
C SER A 115 -24.17 -16.21 -24.20
N SER A 116 -23.97 -17.52 -24.33
CA SER A 116 -24.02 -18.21 -25.62
C SER A 116 -25.27 -19.09 -25.63
N PRO A 117 -25.92 -19.20 -26.80
CA PRO A 117 -27.34 -19.48 -26.99
C PRO A 117 -27.78 -20.91 -26.65
#